data_AF-A0A6J4VJL6-F1
#
_entry.id   AF-A0A6J4VJL6-F1
#
_cell.length_a   1.000
_cell.length_b   1.000
_cell.length_c   1.000
_cell.angle_alpha   90.00
_cell.angle_beta   90.00
_cell.angle_gamma   90.00
#
_symmetry.space_group_name_H-M   'P 1'
#
loop_
_entity.id
_entity.type
_entity.pdbx_description
1 polymer ?
#
loop_
_entity_poly.entity_id
_entity_poly.type
_entity_poly.pdbx_seq_one_letter_code
_entity_poly.pdbx_strand_id
1 'polypeptide(L)' 'MTLIDTDDQRDLASSVKRFVAGQAPMSAVRKTIASEASFDPEVWRRLSQDLGVAGLSIPEEYGGAGAS' A
#
# COMPACT_ATOMS: atom_id res chain seq x y z
N MET A 1 -10.35 22.37 6.85
CA MET A 1 -10.27 21.04 6.22
C MET A 1 -10.03 21.27 4.73
N THR A 2 -8.79 21.11 4.28
CA THR A 2 -8.40 21.30 2.88
C THR A 2 -8.59 19.96 2.16
N LEU A 3 -9.29 19.97 1.02
CA LEU A 3 -9.58 18.77 0.23
C LEU A 3 -8.59 18.58 -0.95
N ILE A 4 -7.47 19.29 -0.91
CA ILE A 4 -6.43 19.26 -1.94
C ILE A 4 -5.24 18.52 -1.35
N ASP A 5 -4.87 17.42 -2.00
CA ASP A 5 -3.69 16.63 -1.63
C ASP A 5 -2.41 17.43 -1.85
N THR A 6 -1.45 17.28 -0.95
CA THR A 6 -0.09 17.80 -1.15
C THR A 6 0.62 17.07 -2.28
N ASP A 7 1.69 17.65 -2.81
CA ASP A 7 2.48 17.04 -3.89
C ASP A 7 3.05 15.69 -3.45
N ASP A 8 3.56 15.60 -2.22
CA ASP A 8 4.06 14.36 -1.61
C ASP A 8 2.96 13.29 -1.50
N GLN A 9 1.75 13.66 -1.09
CA GLN A 9 0.60 12.74 -1.02
C GLN A 9 0.24 12.20 -2.41
N ARG A 10 0.26 13.06 -3.44
CA ARG A 10 -0.02 12.63 -4.83
C ARG A 10 1.06 11.70 -5.38
N ASP A 11 2.33 11.98 -5.10
CA ASP A 11 3.45 11.15 -5.55
C ASP A 11 3.46 9.78 -4.86
N LEU A 12 3.15 9.74 -3.56
CA LEU A 12 2.94 8.50 -2.82
C LEU A 12 1.78 7.69 -3.40
N ALA A 13 0.62 8.32 -3.60
CA ALA A 13 -0.56 7.65 -4.17
C ALA A 13 -0.28 7.09 -5.57
N SER A 14 0.45 7.85 -6.40
CA SER A 14 0.88 7.41 -7.74
C SER A 14 1.79 6.18 -7.67
N SER A 15 2.77 6.19 -6.75
CA SER A 15 3.70 5.08 -6.53
C SER A 15 3.00 3.81 -6.07
N VAL A 16 2.08 3.93 -5.09
CA VAL A 16 1.25 2.82 -4.61
C VAL A 16 0.38 2.27 -5.74
N LYS A 17 -0.28 3.14 -6.51
CA LYS A 17 -1.13 2.73 -7.64
C LYS A 17 -0.35 1.94 -8.68
N ARG A 18 0.85 2.41 -9.05
CA ARG A 18 1.74 1.71 -9.99
C ARG A 18 2.18 0.34 -9.45
N PHE A 19 2.55 0.28 -8.17
CA PHE A 19 2.94 -0.97 -7.52
C PHE A 19 1.79 -2.00 -7.56
N VAL A 20 0.60 -1.62 -7.11
CA VAL A 20 -0.57 -2.52 -7.07
C VAL A 20 -0.94 -2.99 -8.47
N ALA A 21 -0.93 -2.10 -9.47
CA ALA A 21 -1.21 -2.48 -10.85
C ALA A 21 -0.23 -3.53 -11.40
N GLY A 22 1.04 -3.48 -10.98
CA GLY A 22 2.06 -4.45 -11.39
C GLY A 22 2.02 -5.77 -10.62
N GLN A 23 1.64 -5.74 -9.34
CA GLN A 23 1.66 -6.91 -8.46
C GLN A 23 0.33 -7.67 -8.39
N ALA A 24 -0.80 -6.99 -8.58
CA ALA A 24 -2.14 -7.55 -8.46
C ALA A 24 -2.95 -7.43 -9.76
N PRO A 25 -2.47 -7.96 -10.91
CA PRO A 25 -3.32 -8.07 -12.09
C PRO A 25 -4.52 -8.96 -11.77
N MET A 26 -5.63 -8.77 -12.49
CA MET A 26 -6.87 -9.54 -12.27
C MET A 26 -6.67 -11.07 -12.32
N SER A 27 -5.67 -11.56 -13.04
CA SER A 27 -5.30 -12.98 -13.05
C SER A 27 -4.72 -13.45 -11.71
N ALA A 28 -3.88 -12.65 -11.05
CA ALA A 28 -3.35 -12.95 -9.71
C ALA A 28 -4.47 -12.88 -8.67
N VAL A 29 -5.30 -11.83 -8.72
CA VAL A 29 -6.46 -11.67 -7.83
C VAL A 29 -7.40 -12.87 -7.91
N ARG A 30 -7.72 -13.35 -9.12
CA ARG A 30 -8.54 -14.56 -9.30
C ARG A 30 -7.91 -15.82 -8.70
N LYS A 31 -6.58 -15.96 -8.73
CA LYS A 31 -5.89 -17.09 -8.08
C LYS A 31 -6.01 -17.01 -6.56
N THR A 32 -5.86 -15.82 -5.97
CA THR A 32 -6.05 -15.62 -4.54
C THR A 32 -7.49 -15.94 -4.12
N ILE A 33 -8.49 -15.44 -4.86
CA ILE A 33 -9.91 -15.73 -4.60
C ILE A 33 -10.23 -17.23 -4.70
N ALA A 34 -9.59 -17.94 -5.63
CA ALA A 34 -9.77 -19.39 -5.78
C ALA A 34 -9.04 -20.21 -4.70
N SER A 35 -8.19 -19.57 -3.90
CA SER A 35 -7.50 -20.20 -2.77
C SER A 35 -8.25 -19.92 -1.46
N GLU A 36 -7.84 -20.56 -0.37
CA GLU A 36 -8.35 -20.24 0.97
C GLU A 36 -7.67 -18.99 1.59
N ALA A 37 -6.68 -18.41 0.91
CA ALA A 37 -5.97 -17.23 1.39
C ALA A 37 -6.79 -15.96 1.18
N SER A 38 -6.87 -15.12 2.21
CA SER A 38 -7.60 -13.84 2.14
C SER A 38 -6.85 -12.75 1.35
N PHE A 39 -5.54 -12.89 1.20
CA PHE A 39 -4.68 -11.98 0.44
C PHE A 39 -3.40 -12.70 0.00
N ASP A 40 -2.65 -12.10 -0.92
CA ASP A 40 -1.31 -12.57 -1.30
C ASP A 40 -0.27 -12.05 -0.27
N PRO A 41 0.35 -12.93 0.54
CA PRO A 41 1.27 -12.51 1.60
C PRO A 41 2.51 -11.78 1.09
N GLU A 42 3.00 -12.12 -0.10
CA GLU A 42 4.19 -11.48 -0.66
C GLU A 42 3.87 -10.07 -1.17
N VAL A 43 2.71 -9.91 -1.81
CA VAL A 43 2.23 -8.56 -2.21
C VAL A 43 2.04 -7.69 -0.97
N TRP A 44 1.46 -8.23 0.11
CA TRP A 44 1.29 -7.50 1.36
C TRP A 44 2.62 -7.16 2.04
N ARG A 45 3.56 -8.10 2.08
CA ARG A 45 4.90 -7.88 2.63
C ARG A 45 5.60 -6.73 1.91
N ARG A 46 5.59 -6.73 0.59
CA ARG A 46 6.22 -5.68 -0.23
C ARG A 46 5.54 -4.32 -0.05
N LEU A 47 4.21 -4.30 0.01
CA LEU A 47 3.46 -3.06 0.25
C LEU A 47 3.79 -2.47 1.63
N SER A 48 3.86 -3.31 2.66
CA SER A 48 4.10 -2.88 4.05
C SER A 48 5.56 -2.56 4.36
N GLN A 49 6.51 -3.35 3.84
CA GLN A 49 7.94 -3.22 4.16
C GLN A 49 8.70 -2.39 3.14
N ASP A 50 8.50 -2.62 1.85
CA ASP A 50 9.27 -1.93 0.80
C ASP A 50 8.74 -0.50 0.58
N LEU A 51 7.41 -0.33 0.60
CA LEU A 51 6.75 0.98 0.44
C LEU A 51 6.40 1.64 1.78
N GLY A 52 6.49 0.93 2.91
CA GLY A 52 6.27 1.50 4.24
C GLY A 52 4.83 1.91 4.54
N VAL A 53 3.85 1.56 3.70
CA VAL A 53 2.50 2.17 3.78
C VAL A 53 1.77 1.86 5.08
N ALA A 54 2.12 0.73 5.72
CA ALA A 54 1.52 0.32 6.99
C ALA A 54 1.92 1.24 8.16
N GLY A 55 3.03 1.96 8.03
CA GLY A 55 3.53 2.89 9.04
C GLY A 55 3.08 4.34 8.84
N LEU A 56 2.38 4.67 7.75
CA LEU A 56 2.03 6.06 7.42
C LEU A 56 1.26 6.75 8.54
N SER A 57 0.20 6.09 9.04
CA SER A 57 -0.64 6.63 10.12
C SER A 57 -0.08 6.37 11.53
N ILE A 58 1.10 5.74 11.63
CA ILE A 58 1.69 5.40 12.92
C ILE A 58 2.64 6.54 13.35
N PRO A 59 2.55 7.03 14.60
CA PRO A 59 3.49 8.01 15.12
C PRO A 59 4.96 7.57 15.07
N GLU A 60 5.87 8.52 14.92
CA GLU A 60 7.32 8.26 14.85
C GLU A 60 7.88 7.59 16.11
N GLU A 61 7.30 7.87 17.29
CA GLU A 61 7.71 7.22 18.55
C GLU A 61 7.52 5.70 18.55
N TYR A 62 6.65 5.19 17.67
CA TYR A 62 6.42 3.76 17.46
C TYR A 62 7.10 3.24 16.17
N GLY A 63 7.97 4.04 15.55
CA GLY A 63 8.67 3.70 14.30
C GLY A 63 7.85 3.90 13.02
N GLY A 64 6.76 4.69 13.08
CA GLY A 64 5.98 5.08 11.91
C GLY A 64 6.41 6.40 11.29
N ALA A 65 5.63 6.91 10.33
CA ALA A 65 5.93 8.14 9.60
C ALA A 65 5.09 9.36 10.02
N GLY A 66 4.07 9.17 10.87
CA GLY A 66 3.22 10.26 11.37
C GLY A 66 2.50 11.07 10.28
N ALA A 67 2.29 10.50 9.09
CA ALA A 67 1.65 11.17 7.97
C ALA A 67 0.15 11.41 8.24
N SER A 68 -0.33 12.61 7.89
CA SER A 68 -1.72 13.07 8.08
C SER A 68 -2.26 13.76 6.83
#